data_AF-B9F719-F1
#
_entry.id   AF-B9F719-F1
#
_cell.length_a   1.000
_cell.length_b   1.000
_cell.length_c   1.000
_cell.angle_alpha   90.00
_cell.angle_beta   90.00
_cell.angle_gamma   90.00
#
_symmetry.space_group_name_H-M   'P 1'
#
loop_
_entity.id
_entity.type
_entity.pdbx_description
1 polymer ?
#
loop_
_entity_poly.entity_id
_entity_poly.type
_entity_poly.pdbx_seq_one_letter_code
_entity_poly.pdbx_strand_id
1 'polypeptide(L)'
;MAGGDSAAVSAVEGRLSELSTNSDEKGLPRRGKSLSGRTLNTAQIQLVASHPEVYEPCDDSFALVDALLSDKAQLLTLKPRLCMEIGCGSGYVITSLAIMLRQLGSGTQYLATDINQHAVETTQATLEAHGVHADVIATDIVSGLEKRLHGLVDVVVVNPPYVPTPEEEIESNGIASSWAGGINGRQVIDRILPAVRELLSERGWLYMIALEDNDPLDICHLMNEKGYASRVLLKRCTEEESLYVLKFWQDASTGTNASHAARSPRSESSWLSQLPFRSLWHKNA
;
A
#
# COMPACT_ATOMS: atom_id res chain seq x y z
N MET A 1 -77.84 16.82 -4.08
CA MET A 1 -78.25 15.43 -4.42
C MET A 1 -77.26 14.53 -3.70
N ALA A 2 -77.57 14.18 -2.45
CA ALA A 2 -78.32 12.98 -2.04
C ALA A 2 -77.39 11.75 -2.07
N GLY A 3 -77.09 11.07 -0.97
CA GLY A 3 -77.55 11.20 0.41
C GLY A 3 -77.21 9.92 1.18
N GLY A 4 -77.17 10.04 2.51
CA GLY A 4 -77.31 8.98 3.51
C GLY A 4 -76.06 8.12 3.71
N ASP A 5 -75.74 7.63 4.90
CA ASP A 5 -76.27 7.66 6.27
C ASP A 5 -75.26 6.77 7.04
N SER A 6 -75.02 6.80 8.34
CA SER A 6 -75.60 7.47 9.49
C SER A 6 -74.68 7.09 10.68
N ALA A 7 -74.49 8.05 11.59
CA ALA A 7 -74.24 7.97 13.04
C ALA A 7 -73.32 6.85 13.60
N ALA A 8 -72.20 7.16 14.29
CA ALA A 8 -72.11 7.80 15.62
C ALA A 8 -72.74 6.93 16.73
N VAL A 9 -72.24 6.80 17.97
CA VAL A 9 -71.99 7.88 18.94
C VAL A 9 -71.27 7.25 20.18
N SER A 10 -70.27 7.97 20.74
CA SER A 10 -69.98 8.18 22.20
C SER A 10 -69.58 6.99 23.10
N ALA A 11 -68.80 7.10 24.17
CA ALA A 11 -67.87 8.04 24.83
C ALA A 11 -67.24 7.20 25.99
N VAL A 12 -66.19 7.55 26.73
CA VAL A 12 -66.04 8.62 27.72
C VAL A 12 -64.60 8.52 28.27
N GLU A 13 -64.07 9.69 28.60
CA GLU A 13 -62.94 10.09 29.46
C GLU A 13 -62.35 9.11 30.48
N GLY A 14 -61.07 9.30 30.80
CA GLY A 14 -60.50 8.80 32.07
C GLY A 14 -59.00 8.97 32.22
N ARG A 15 -58.60 9.93 33.04
CA ARG A 15 -57.24 10.39 33.36
C ARG A 15 -56.54 9.50 34.42
N LEU A 16 -55.21 9.68 34.50
CA LEU A 16 -54.32 9.54 35.69
C LEU A 16 -53.60 8.20 35.95
N SER A 17 -52.27 8.31 35.83
CA SER A 17 -51.18 7.79 36.66
C SER A 17 -51.50 7.06 37.97
N GLU A 18 -50.82 5.92 38.18
CA GLU A 18 -49.94 5.59 39.33
C GLU A 18 -49.53 4.10 39.23
N LEU A 19 -48.23 3.81 39.02
CA LEU A 19 -47.27 3.34 40.02
C LEU A 19 -47.48 1.90 40.56
N SER A 20 -46.57 1.03 40.11
CA SER A 20 -45.85 -0.01 40.89
C SER A 20 -46.65 -1.15 41.55
N THR A 21 -46.41 -2.38 41.07
CA THR A 21 -45.94 -3.51 41.91
C THR A 21 -45.25 -4.60 41.09
N ASN A 22 -44.06 -5.01 41.55
CA ASN A 22 -43.26 -6.16 41.11
C ASN A 22 -44.06 -7.47 41.04
N SER A 23 -43.77 -8.36 40.09
CA SER A 23 -43.04 -9.61 40.36
C SER A 23 -42.87 -10.50 39.10
N ASP A 24 -41.70 -11.12 39.09
CA ASP A 24 -41.10 -12.07 38.15
C ASP A 24 -42.02 -13.07 37.41
N GLU A 25 -41.91 -13.13 36.08
CA GLU A 25 -41.85 -14.41 35.37
C GLU A 25 -40.86 -14.38 34.20
N LYS A 26 -40.04 -15.43 34.15
CA LYS A 26 -38.92 -15.67 33.24
C LYS A 26 -39.40 -15.87 31.79
N GLY A 27 -39.10 -14.91 30.92
CA GLY A 27 -39.12 -15.08 29.47
C GLY A 27 -37.69 -15.18 28.92
N LEU A 28 -37.29 -16.39 28.51
CA LEU A 28 -36.00 -16.72 27.89
C LEU A 28 -35.71 -15.80 26.68
N PRO A 29 -34.51 -15.20 26.54
CA PRO A 29 -34.22 -14.36 25.38
C PRO A 29 -34.18 -15.23 24.13
N ARG A 30 -34.96 -14.83 23.11
CA ARG A 30 -34.85 -15.35 21.75
C ARG A 30 -33.39 -15.17 21.32
N ARG A 31 -32.69 -16.29 21.13
CA ARG A 31 -31.37 -16.36 20.49
C ARG A 31 -31.46 -15.63 19.15
N GLY A 32 -31.08 -14.35 19.13
CA GLY A 32 -30.57 -13.74 17.92
C GLY A 32 -29.43 -14.62 17.45
N LYS A 33 -29.56 -15.17 16.24
CA LYS A 33 -28.46 -15.89 15.60
C LYS A 33 -27.29 -14.91 15.59
N SER A 34 -26.28 -15.18 16.42
CA SER A 34 -24.96 -14.61 16.27
C SER A 34 -24.54 -14.94 14.84
N LEU A 35 -24.60 -13.93 13.97
CA LEU A 35 -23.83 -13.93 12.74
C LEU A 35 -22.40 -14.04 13.24
N SER A 36 -21.82 -15.22 13.11
CA SER A 36 -20.38 -15.44 13.22
C SER A 36 -19.72 -14.40 12.32
N GLY A 37 -19.32 -13.28 12.91
CA GLY A 37 -18.82 -12.13 12.19
C GLY A 37 -17.53 -12.55 11.54
N ARG A 38 -17.55 -12.81 10.23
CA ARG A 38 -16.33 -12.98 9.47
C ARG A 38 -15.55 -11.67 9.63
N THR A 39 -14.45 -11.73 10.37
CA THR A 39 -13.47 -10.63 10.37
C THR A 39 -13.01 -10.45 8.93
N LEU A 40 -13.39 -9.33 8.32
CA LEU A 40 -12.98 -9.00 6.97
C LEU A 40 -11.48 -8.71 6.96
N ASN A 41 -10.79 -9.20 5.94
CA ASN A 41 -9.34 -9.07 5.80
C ASN A 41 -8.92 -7.83 4.99
N THR A 42 -9.88 -7.10 4.40
CA THR A 42 -9.67 -5.93 3.54
C THR A 42 -10.77 -4.89 3.76
N ALA A 43 -10.61 -3.71 3.13
CA ALA A 43 -11.65 -2.70 3.06
C ALA A 43 -12.88 -3.22 2.30
N GLN A 44 -14.04 -2.75 2.72
CA GLN A 44 -15.34 -3.02 2.12
C GLN A 44 -15.60 -1.97 1.05
N ILE A 45 -15.78 -2.39 -0.20
CA ILE A 45 -15.94 -1.45 -1.33
C ILE A 45 -17.13 -0.49 -1.13
N GLN A 46 -18.21 -0.95 -0.51
CA GLN A 46 -19.40 -0.15 -0.21
C GLN A 46 -19.19 0.93 0.87
N LEU A 47 -18.07 0.89 1.59
CA LEU A 47 -17.68 1.88 2.58
C LEU A 47 -16.53 2.76 2.09
N VAL A 48 -16.02 2.53 0.88
CA VAL A 48 -15.03 3.41 0.27
C VAL A 48 -15.74 4.69 -0.17
N ALA A 49 -15.22 5.83 0.27
CA ALA A 49 -15.74 7.13 -0.14
C ALA A 49 -15.44 7.37 -1.63
N SER A 50 -16.26 8.19 -2.29
CA SER A 50 -16.05 8.57 -3.69
C SER A 50 -16.10 10.07 -3.87
N HIS A 51 -15.35 10.55 -4.86
CA HIS A 51 -15.33 11.94 -5.27
C HIS A 51 -15.09 12.00 -6.79
N PRO A 52 -15.74 12.91 -7.55
CA PRO A 52 -15.63 12.95 -9.02
C PRO A 52 -14.19 13.15 -9.55
N GLU A 53 -13.33 13.78 -8.75
CA GLU A 53 -11.92 14.03 -9.07
C GLU A 53 -10.96 12.99 -8.48
N VAL A 54 -11.46 11.84 -7.99
CA VAL A 54 -10.62 10.81 -7.33
C VAL A 54 -10.82 9.48 -8.04
N TYR A 55 -9.70 8.79 -8.25
CA TYR A 55 -9.69 7.46 -8.85
C TYR A 55 -10.45 6.44 -8.00
N GLU A 56 -11.52 5.88 -8.57
CA GLU A 56 -12.28 4.81 -7.94
C GLU A 56 -11.48 3.49 -7.97
N PRO A 57 -11.56 2.65 -6.92
CA PRO A 57 -10.90 1.35 -6.95
C PRO A 57 -11.33 0.52 -8.14
N CYS A 58 -10.38 0.10 -8.97
CA CYS A 58 -10.61 -0.79 -10.10
C CYS A 58 -9.70 -2.04 -10.05
N ASP A 59 -9.64 -2.78 -11.15
CA ASP A 59 -8.91 -4.05 -11.28
C ASP A 59 -7.45 -4.00 -10.79
N ASP A 60 -6.78 -2.87 -10.95
CA ASP A 60 -5.43 -2.58 -10.49
C ASP A 60 -5.32 -2.51 -8.96
N SER A 61 -6.24 -1.78 -8.34
CA SER A 61 -6.39 -1.60 -6.90
C SER A 61 -6.73 -2.94 -6.24
N PHE A 62 -7.61 -3.72 -6.87
CA PHE A 62 -7.94 -5.08 -6.43
C PHE A 62 -6.75 -6.04 -6.60
N ALA A 63 -5.99 -5.94 -7.69
CA ALA A 63 -4.80 -6.76 -7.90
C ALA A 63 -3.75 -6.50 -6.82
N LEU A 64 -3.51 -5.23 -6.46
CA LEU A 64 -2.56 -4.86 -5.41
C LEU A 64 -2.99 -5.42 -4.05
N VAL A 65 -4.27 -5.28 -3.70
CA VAL A 65 -4.81 -5.85 -2.44
C VAL A 65 -4.75 -7.38 -2.42
N ASP A 66 -5.03 -8.05 -3.53
CA ASP A 66 -4.92 -9.51 -3.63
C ASP A 66 -3.47 -9.99 -3.50
N ALA A 67 -2.51 -9.27 -4.06
CA ALA A 67 -1.09 -9.55 -3.87
C ALA A 67 -0.67 -9.37 -2.40
N LEU A 68 -1.12 -8.30 -1.74
CA LEU A 68 -0.89 -8.10 -0.30
C LEU A 68 -1.50 -9.22 0.54
N LEU A 69 -2.72 -9.68 0.20
CA LEU A 69 -3.37 -10.81 0.86
C LEU A 69 -2.58 -12.11 0.67
N SER A 70 -2.04 -12.35 -0.53
CA SER A 70 -1.22 -13.54 -0.82
C SER A 70 0.09 -13.54 -0.02
N ASP A 71 0.62 -12.36 0.32
CA ASP A 71 1.87 -12.19 1.09
C ASP A 71 1.60 -11.88 2.57
N LYS A 72 0.35 -12.00 3.03
CA LYS A 72 -0.09 -11.65 4.40
C LYS A 72 0.73 -12.34 5.48
N ALA A 73 1.01 -13.64 5.36
CA ALA A 73 1.76 -14.37 6.38
C ALA A 73 3.20 -13.81 6.55
N GLN A 74 3.80 -13.38 5.45
CA GLN A 74 5.12 -12.75 5.39
C GLN A 74 5.06 -11.36 6.02
N LEU A 75 4.05 -10.55 5.70
CA LEU A 75 3.83 -9.23 6.32
C LEU A 75 3.62 -9.32 7.85
N LEU A 76 2.88 -10.33 8.32
CA LEU A 76 2.69 -10.57 9.75
C LEU A 76 3.97 -11.03 10.45
N THR A 77 4.83 -11.74 9.73
CA THR A 77 6.16 -12.14 10.22
C THR A 77 7.10 -10.93 10.28
N LEU A 78 7.04 -10.05 9.29
CA LEU A 78 7.80 -8.80 9.23
C LEU A 78 7.47 -7.88 10.42
N LYS A 79 6.20 -7.86 10.85
CA LYS A 79 5.67 -6.97 11.90
C LYS A 79 6.07 -5.51 11.65
N PRO A 80 5.65 -4.92 10.52
CA PRO A 80 6.06 -3.59 10.13
C PRO A 80 5.64 -2.58 11.20
N ARG A 81 6.54 -1.65 11.52
CA ARG A 81 6.29 -0.53 12.42
C ARG A 81 5.65 0.64 11.69
N LEU A 82 6.03 0.85 10.44
CA LEU A 82 5.50 1.91 9.59
C LEU A 82 5.21 1.38 8.18
N CYS A 83 3.95 1.52 7.77
CA CYS A 83 3.48 1.26 6.42
C CYS A 83 3.11 2.59 5.75
N MET A 84 3.40 2.72 4.45
CA MET A 84 3.11 3.92 3.68
C MET A 84 2.46 3.57 2.34
N GLU A 85 1.45 4.33 1.93
CA GLU A 85 0.96 4.37 0.55
C GLU A 85 1.38 5.68 -0.12
N ILE A 86 1.85 5.61 -1.37
CA ILE A 86 2.12 6.77 -2.22
C ILE A 86 1.10 6.79 -3.36
N GLY A 87 0.34 7.88 -3.49
CA GLY A 87 -0.77 8.01 -4.42
C GLY A 87 -2.01 7.27 -3.92
N CYS A 88 -2.54 7.66 -2.75
CA CYS A 88 -3.55 6.87 -2.07
C CYS A 88 -4.96 6.92 -2.68
N GLY A 89 -5.27 7.90 -3.54
CA GLY A 89 -6.54 7.97 -4.25
C GLY A 89 -7.76 7.88 -3.32
N SER A 90 -8.58 6.86 -3.51
CA SER A 90 -9.76 6.57 -2.68
C SER A 90 -9.44 6.03 -1.27
N GLY A 91 -8.19 5.65 -1.01
CA GLY A 91 -7.72 5.09 0.25
C GLY A 91 -7.99 3.59 0.41
N TYR A 92 -8.46 2.90 -0.63
CA TYR A 92 -8.83 1.49 -0.58
C TYR A 92 -7.66 0.57 -0.18
N VAL A 93 -6.45 0.82 -0.71
CA VAL A 93 -5.29 -0.04 -0.50
C VAL A 93 -4.71 0.16 0.91
N ILE A 94 -4.40 1.39 1.36
CA ILE A 94 -3.91 1.63 2.73
C ILE A 94 -4.92 1.16 3.77
N THR A 95 -6.21 1.37 3.55
CA THR A 95 -7.27 0.90 4.47
C THR A 95 -7.28 -0.63 4.51
N SER A 96 -7.16 -1.30 3.37
CA SER A 96 -7.09 -2.76 3.30
C SER A 96 -5.84 -3.31 4.00
N LEU A 97 -4.68 -2.67 3.82
CA LEU A 97 -3.44 -3.03 4.50
C LEU A 97 -3.56 -2.86 6.02
N ALA A 98 -4.16 -1.76 6.49
CA ALA A 98 -4.40 -1.52 7.91
C ALA A 98 -5.33 -2.57 8.53
N ILE A 99 -6.43 -2.87 7.84
CA ILE A 99 -7.36 -3.92 8.23
C ILE A 99 -6.67 -5.29 8.31
N MET A 100 -5.84 -5.62 7.32
CA MET A 100 -5.14 -6.91 7.22
C MET A 100 -4.17 -7.13 8.38
N LEU A 101 -3.47 -6.07 8.78
CA LEU A 101 -2.42 -6.09 9.79
C LEU A 101 -2.92 -5.77 11.20
N ARG A 102 -4.20 -5.41 11.38
CA ARG A 102 -4.81 -5.06 12.68
C ARG A 102 -4.51 -6.04 13.82
N GLN A 103 -4.34 -7.33 13.49
CA GLN A 103 -4.06 -8.39 14.47
C GLN A 103 -2.66 -8.27 15.11
N LEU A 104 -1.77 -7.45 14.55
CA LEU A 104 -0.51 -7.07 15.17
C LEU A 104 -0.69 -6.09 16.34
N GLY A 105 -1.90 -5.58 16.56
CA GLY A 105 -2.22 -4.59 17.60
C GLY A 105 -1.77 -3.19 17.21
N SER A 106 -1.59 -2.31 18.20
CA SER A 106 -1.27 -0.89 18.01
C SER A 106 0.20 -0.62 17.62
N GLY A 107 0.93 -1.62 17.15
CA GLY A 107 2.37 -1.52 16.86
C GLY A 107 2.69 -0.94 15.47
N THR A 108 1.76 -1.00 14.53
CA THR A 108 1.93 -0.53 13.16
C THR A 108 1.27 0.83 12.97
N GLN A 109 2.03 1.79 12.43
CA GLN A 109 1.55 3.09 11.99
C GLN A 109 1.36 3.10 10.48
N TYR A 110 0.43 3.92 10.02
CA TYR A 110 0.07 4.04 8.60
C TYR A 110 0.18 5.50 8.18
N LEU A 111 0.80 5.71 7.02
CA LEU A 111 0.93 7.00 6.36
C LEU A 111 0.44 6.86 4.92
N ALA A 112 -0.16 7.91 4.38
CA ALA A 112 -0.56 7.97 2.99
C ALA A 112 -0.26 9.35 2.42
N THR A 113 0.19 9.39 1.17
CA THR A 113 0.37 10.65 0.42
C THR A 113 -0.43 10.63 -0.87
N ASP A 114 -0.90 11.80 -1.27
CA ASP A 114 -1.44 12.03 -2.60
C ASP A 114 -1.18 13.49 -2.99
N ILE A 115 -1.01 13.79 -4.27
CA ILE A 115 -0.87 15.17 -4.73
C ILE A 115 -2.23 15.88 -4.78
N ASN A 116 -3.32 15.11 -4.93
CA ASN A 116 -4.68 15.61 -5.01
C ASN A 116 -5.31 15.75 -3.63
N GLN A 117 -5.68 16.98 -3.25
CA GLN A 117 -6.33 17.26 -1.97
C GLN A 117 -7.67 16.51 -1.81
N HIS A 118 -8.42 16.29 -2.90
CA HIS A 118 -9.65 15.50 -2.85
C HIS A 118 -9.38 14.03 -2.52
N ALA A 119 -8.26 13.47 -2.98
CA ALA A 119 -7.86 12.09 -2.65
C ALA A 119 -7.49 11.97 -1.17
N VAL A 120 -6.84 12.98 -0.60
CA VAL A 120 -6.55 13.04 0.85
C VAL A 120 -7.83 13.01 1.68
N GLU A 121 -8.81 13.85 1.35
CA GLU A 121 -10.10 13.91 2.03
C GLU A 121 -10.91 12.62 1.85
N THR A 122 -10.91 12.07 0.64
CA THR A 122 -11.59 10.80 0.32
C THR A 122 -10.97 9.64 1.09
N THR A 123 -9.63 9.58 1.17
CA THR A 123 -8.91 8.57 1.94
C THR A 123 -9.23 8.68 3.43
N GLN A 124 -9.29 9.90 3.99
CA GLN A 124 -9.68 10.11 5.39
C GLN A 124 -11.10 9.59 5.67
N ALA A 125 -12.06 9.89 4.80
CA ALA A 125 -13.44 9.39 4.92
C ALA A 125 -13.51 7.85 4.81
N THR A 126 -12.74 7.25 3.90
CA THR A 126 -12.63 5.79 3.77
C THR A 126 -12.06 5.15 5.03
N LEU A 127 -10.98 5.72 5.61
CA LEU A 127 -10.38 5.23 6.86
C LEU A 127 -11.38 5.31 8.03
N GLU A 128 -12.08 6.44 8.16
CA GLU A 128 -13.09 6.67 9.20
C GLU A 128 -14.24 5.65 9.10
N ALA A 129 -14.79 5.43 7.91
CA ALA A 129 -15.86 4.46 7.67
C ALA A 129 -15.47 3.02 8.05
N HIS A 130 -14.17 2.72 8.07
CA HIS A 130 -13.63 1.41 8.45
C HIS A 130 -13.11 1.32 9.89
N GLY A 131 -13.12 2.41 10.64
CA GLY A 131 -12.60 2.47 12.00
C GLY A 131 -11.09 2.18 12.08
N VAL A 132 -10.33 2.56 11.06
CA VAL A 132 -8.86 2.48 11.03
C VAL A 132 -8.27 3.88 10.92
N HIS A 133 -6.98 4.02 11.18
CA HIS A 133 -6.31 5.31 11.21
C HIS A 133 -5.01 5.27 10.40
N ALA A 134 -4.78 6.32 9.62
CA ALA A 134 -3.53 6.66 8.97
C ALA A 134 -3.38 8.18 8.96
N ASP A 135 -2.15 8.68 9.02
CA ASP A 135 -1.86 10.06 8.68
C ASP A 135 -1.93 10.21 7.15
N VAL A 136 -2.65 11.20 6.64
CA VAL A 136 -2.83 11.42 5.19
C VAL A 136 -2.37 12.83 4.84
N ILE A 137 -1.44 12.96 3.89
CA ILE A 137 -0.73 14.20 3.59
C ILE A 137 -0.84 14.54 2.11
N ALA A 138 -1.28 15.76 1.80
CA ALA A 138 -1.23 16.30 0.44
C ALA A 138 0.21 16.70 0.09
N THR A 139 0.87 15.95 -0.79
CA THR A 139 2.24 16.23 -1.24
C THR A 139 2.58 15.50 -2.53
N ASP A 140 3.57 16.00 -3.27
CA ASP A 140 4.12 15.34 -4.46
C ASP A 140 5.03 14.17 -4.03
N ILE A 141 4.59 12.93 -4.31
CA ILE A 141 5.23 11.67 -3.92
C ILE A 141 5.47 11.60 -2.41
N VAL A 142 6.60 12.13 -1.93
CA VAL A 142 7.00 12.19 -0.51
C VAL A 142 7.69 13.51 -0.15
N SER A 143 7.46 14.56 -0.93
CA SER A 143 8.14 15.85 -0.75
C SER A 143 7.94 16.39 0.68
N GLY A 144 9.04 16.75 1.33
CA GLY A 144 9.07 17.26 2.71
C GLY A 144 9.13 16.17 3.79
N LEU A 145 9.02 14.89 3.42
CA LEU A 145 9.03 13.75 4.34
C LEU A 145 10.35 12.97 4.31
N GLU A 146 11.15 13.13 3.27
CA GLU A 146 12.30 12.28 2.93
C GLU A 146 13.28 12.18 4.10
N LYS A 147 13.73 13.32 4.63
CA LYS A 147 14.69 13.36 5.74
C LYS A 147 14.16 12.74 7.02
N ARG A 148 12.86 12.88 7.27
CA ARG A 148 12.23 12.42 8.52
C ARG A 148 11.93 10.92 8.47
N LEU A 149 11.65 10.39 7.28
CA LEU A 149 11.28 9.00 7.05
C LEU A 149 12.43 8.14 6.52
N HIS A 150 13.61 8.72 6.29
CA HIS A 150 14.76 8.02 5.74
C HIS A 150 15.10 6.74 6.53
N GLY A 151 15.05 5.59 5.87
CA GLY A 151 15.34 4.28 6.46
C GLY A 151 14.33 3.79 7.51
N LEU A 152 13.13 4.36 7.58
CA LEU A 152 12.14 4.05 8.62
C LEU A 152 10.92 3.27 8.14
N VAL A 153 10.64 3.25 6.83
CA VAL A 153 9.40 2.68 6.30
C VAL A 153 9.60 1.20 6.01
N ASP A 154 8.83 0.33 6.69
CA ASP A 154 8.96 -1.13 6.56
C ASP A 154 8.15 -1.68 5.38
N VAL A 155 7.05 -1.02 5.00
CA VAL A 155 6.23 -1.41 3.84
C VAL A 155 5.81 -0.15 3.09
N VAL A 156 6.12 -0.09 1.80
CA VAL A 156 5.58 0.91 0.87
C VAL A 156 4.68 0.20 -0.13
N VAL A 157 3.50 0.74 -0.38
CA VAL A 157 2.59 0.30 -1.44
C VAL A 157 2.36 1.46 -2.41
N VAL A 158 2.39 1.17 -3.70
CA VAL A 158 2.25 2.18 -4.75
C VAL A 158 1.39 1.64 -5.88
N ASN A 159 0.33 2.37 -6.20
CA ASN A 159 -0.38 2.22 -7.46
C ASN A 159 -0.15 3.51 -8.29
N PRO A 160 0.97 3.60 -9.05
CA PRO A 160 1.36 4.86 -9.66
C PRO A 160 0.49 5.17 -10.88
N PRO A 161 0.46 6.41 -11.39
CA PRO A 161 -0.03 6.66 -12.74
C PRO A 161 0.93 5.99 -13.74
N TYR A 162 0.44 4.92 -14.37
CA TYR A 162 1.25 3.97 -15.14
C TYR A 162 0.84 3.86 -16.61
N VAL A 163 -0.20 4.58 -17.05
CA VAL A 163 -0.70 4.48 -18.42
C VAL A 163 0.20 5.32 -19.34
N PRO A 164 0.68 4.79 -20.47
CA PRO A 164 1.39 5.59 -21.46
C PRO A 164 0.51 6.73 -21.97
N THR A 165 0.97 7.96 -21.81
CA THR A 165 0.27 9.17 -22.25
C THR A 165 1.25 10.12 -22.94
N PRO A 166 0.79 10.94 -23.89
CA PRO A 166 1.57 12.08 -24.38
C PRO A 166 2.05 12.95 -23.21
N GLU A 167 3.23 13.56 -23.33
CA GLU A 167 3.81 14.35 -22.23
C GLU A 167 2.94 15.55 -21.85
N GLU A 168 2.22 16.10 -22.83
CA GLU A 168 1.32 17.24 -22.66
C GLU A 168 0.14 16.94 -21.73
N GLU A 169 -0.17 15.66 -21.48
CA GLU A 169 -1.28 15.23 -20.62
C GLU A 169 -0.86 14.99 -19.16
N ILE A 170 0.44 14.92 -18.87
CA ILE A 170 0.97 14.72 -17.50
C ILE A 170 0.72 15.97 -16.64
N GLU A 171 0.72 17.16 -17.27
CA GLU A 171 0.45 18.44 -16.61
C GLU A 171 -1.04 18.78 -16.55
N SER A 172 -1.93 17.86 -16.98
CA SER A 172 -3.37 18.10 -16.89
C SER A 172 -3.82 18.12 -15.42
N ASN A 173 -4.32 19.28 -14.98
CA ASN A 173 -4.94 19.41 -13.67
C ASN A 173 -6.28 18.65 -13.68
N GLY A 174 -6.42 17.64 -12.81
CA GLY A 174 -7.67 16.90 -12.61
C GLY A 174 -7.45 15.39 -12.48
N ILE A 175 -8.53 14.61 -12.53
CA ILE A 175 -8.50 13.15 -12.35
C ILE A 175 -7.56 12.41 -13.33
N ALA A 176 -7.24 12.99 -14.49
CA ALA A 176 -6.34 12.38 -15.47
C ALA A 176 -4.92 12.13 -14.93
N SER A 177 -4.47 12.92 -13.94
CA SER A 177 -3.19 12.71 -13.27
C SER A 177 -3.13 11.39 -12.49
N SER A 178 -4.26 10.73 -12.24
CA SER A 178 -4.32 9.43 -11.57
C SER A 178 -3.83 8.28 -12.44
N TRP A 179 -3.82 8.42 -13.77
CA TRP A 179 -3.34 7.37 -14.68
C TRP A 179 -2.22 7.82 -15.63
N ALA A 180 -2.11 9.11 -15.95
CA ALA A 180 -1.14 9.64 -16.91
C ALA A 180 0.33 9.46 -16.46
N GLY A 181 0.99 8.43 -17.00
CA GLY A 181 2.38 8.08 -16.66
C GLY A 181 3.44 8.61 -17.63
N GLY A 182 3.03 9.27 -18.72
CA GLY A 182 3.94 9.82 -19.71
C GLY A 182 4.52 8.79 -20.67
N ILE A 183 5.72 9.05 -21.20
CA ILE A 183 6.41 8.12 -22.11
C ILE A 183 6.55 6.74 -21.45
N ASN A 184 6.02 5.71 -22.13
CA ASN A 184 5.95 4.32 -21.64
C ASN A 184 5.25 4.17 -20.27
N GLY A 185 4.48 5.17 -19.84
CA GLY A 185 3.79 5.20 -18.55
C GLY A 185 4.74 5.24 -17.34
N ARG A 186 5.98 5.70 -17.51
CA ARG A 186 7.04 5.53 -16.50
C ARG A 186 7.59 6.78 -15.84
N GLN A 187 7.25 7.97 -16.30
CA GLN A 187 7.88 9.20 -15.78
C GLN A 187 7.68 9.38 -14.28
N VAL A 188 6.49 9.01 -13.77
CA VAL A 188 6.21 9.07 -12.33
C VAL A 188 6.83 7.88 -11.59
N ILE A 189 6.80 6.68 -12.16
CA ILE A 189 7.48 5.48 -11.60
C ILE A 189 8.97 5.75 -11.38
N ASP A 190 9.65 6.33 -12.36
CA ASP A 190 11.09 6.62 -12.33
C ASP A 190 11.45 7.68 -11.30
N ARG A 191 10.49 8.52 -10.87
CA ARG A 191 10.64 9.45 -9.75
C ARG A 191 10.36 8.79 -8.39
N ILE A 192 9.39 7.86 -8.34
CA ILE A 192 9.01 7.14 -7.12
C ILE A 192 10.13 6.19 -6.67
N LEU A 193 10.73 5.41 -7.59
CA LEU A 193 11.69 4.37 -7.22
C LEU A 193 12.90 4.92 -6.43
N PRO A 194 13.58 6.01 -6.83
CA PRO A 194 14.65 6.60 -6.04
C PRO A 194 14.17 7.11 -4.68
N ALA A 195 13.00 7.76 -4.63
CA ALA A 195 12.45 8.28 -3.38
C ALA A 195 12.14 7.15 -2.39
N VAL A 196 11.48 6.08 -2.83
CA VAL A 196 11.13 4.93 -1.99
C VAL A 196 12.38 4.26 -1.42
N ARG A 197 13.44 4.11 -2.20
CA ARG A 197 14.70 3.52 -1.72
C ARG A 197 15.26 4.24 -0.49
N GLU A 198 15.17 5.58 -0.45
CA GLU A 198 15.65 6.37 0.68
C GLU A 198 14.75 6.21 1.92
N LEU A 199 13.47 5.91 1.73
CA LEU A 199 12.50 5.71 2.82
C LEU A 199 12.58 4.32 3.45
N LEU A 200 12.83 3.29 2.63
CA LEU A 200 12.76 1.90 3.05
C LEU A 200 13.77 1.61 4.16
N SER A 201 13.30 0.97 5.24
CA SER A 201 14.18 0.40 6.25
C SER A 201 15.03 -0.75 5.68
N GLU A 202 16.02 -1.22 6.44
CA GLU A 202 16.84 -2.38 6.05
C GLU A 202 16.02 -3.66 5.82
N ARG A 203 14.80 -3.72 6.37
CA ARG A 203 13.86 -4.84 6.20
C ARG A 203 12.66 -4.46 5.31
N GLY A 204 12.72 -3.27 4.71
CA GLY A 204 11.63 -2.62 4.02
C GLY A 204 11.26 -3.32 2.71
N TRP A 205 9.96 -3.41 2.45
CA TRP A 205 9.41 -3.95 1.21
C TRP A 205 8.64 -2.89 0.43
N LEU A 206 8.78 -2.91 -0.90
CA LEU A 206 7.94 -2.13 -1.81
C LEU A 206 7.04 -3.09 -2.59
N TYR A 207 5.74 -2.75 -2.70
CA TYR A 207 4.77 -3.37 -3.58
C TYR A 207 4.29 -2.32 -4.60
N MET A 208 4.39 -2.61 -5.89
CA MET A 208 4.10 -1.64 -6.94
C MET A 208 3.33 -2.28 -8.10
N ILE A 209 2.32 -1.57 -8.60
CA ILE A 209 1.63 -1.91 -9.86
C ILE A 209 2.47 -1.47 -11.07
N ALA A 210 2.47 -2.29 -12.12
CA ALA A 210 3.01 -1.95 -13.44
C ALA A 210 2.20 -2.63 -14.55
N LEU A 211 2.09 -1.98 -15.71
CA LEU A 211 1.66 -2.58 -16.98
C LEU A 211 2.85 -3.17 -17.74
N GLU A 212 2.56 -4.04 -18.72
CA GLU A 212 3.55 -4.53 -19.69
C GLU A 212 4.33 -3.39 -20.37
N ASP A 213 3.64 -2.32 -20.76
CA ASP A 213 4.23 -1.14 -21.42
C ASP A 213 5.24 -0.41 -20.52
N ASN A 214 5.11 -0.60 -19.20
CA ASN A 214 6.09 -0.10 -18.23
C ASN A 214 7.31 -1.02 -18.10
N ASP A 215 7.54 -1.97 -19.01
CA ASP A 215 8.65 -2.95 -19.01
C ASP A 215 9.07 -3.35 -17.57
N PRO A 216 8.24 -4.18 -16.90
CA PRO A 216 8.48 -4.56 -15.52
C PRO A 216 9.82 -5.28 -15.33
N LEU A 217 10.39 -5.88 -16.39
CA LEU A 217 11.71 -6.49 -16.34
C LEU A 217 12.80 -5.44 -16.22
N ASP A 218 12.72 -4.35 -16.97
CA ASP A 218 13.62 -3.21 -16.85
C ASP A 218 13.50 -2.53 -15.48
N ILE A 219 12.28 -2.32 -14.97
CA ILE A 219 12.08 -1.82 -13.58
C ILE A 219 12.78 -2.75 -12.57
N CYS A 220 12.63 -4.06 -12.74
CA CYS A 220 13.32 -5.04 -11.89
C CYS A 220 14.84 -4.95 -12.03
N HIS A 221 15.35 -4.76 -13.24
CA HIS A 221 16.78 -4.61 -13.49
C HIS A 221 17.34 -3.36 -12.81
N LEU A 222 16.68 -2.20 -12.97
CA LEU A 222 17.04 -0.94 -12.33
C LEU A 222 17.11 -1.09 -10.80
N MET A 223 16.11 -1.72 -10.19
CA MET A 223 16.10 -1.95 -8.74
C MET A 223 17.20 -2.94 -8.30
N ASN A 224 17.51 -3.94 -9.12
CA ASN A 224 18.61 -4.88 -8.84
C ASN A 224 19.99 -4.21 -8.87
N GLU A 225 20.26 -3.35 -9.85
CA GLU A 225 21.50 -2.54 -9.88
C GLU A 225 21.66 -1.65 -8.63
N LYS A 226 20.56 -1.38 -7.97
CA LYS A 226 20.44 -0.59 -6.74
C LYS A 226 20.49 -1.43 -5.46
N GLY A 227 20.71 -2.74 -5.54
CA GLY A 227 20.84 -3.65 -4.39
C GLY A 227 19.53 -4.24 -3.89
N TYR A 228 18.46 -4.18 -4.70
CA TYR A 228 17.16 -4.75 -4.35
C TYR A 228 16.87 -6.01 -5.14
N ALA A 229 16.53 -7.09 -4.46
CA ALA A 229 15.92 -8.24 -5.09
C ALA A 229 14.45 -7.94 -5.45
N SER A 230 13.94 -8.62 -6.47
CA SER A 230 12.57 -8.44 -6.94
C SER A 230 11.83 -9.76 -7.15
N ARG A 231 10.49 -9.70 -7.12
CA ARG A 231 9.59 -10.82 -7.42
C ARG A 231 8.27 -10.30 -7.97
N VAL A 232 7.79 -10.88 -9.06
CA VAL A 232 6.40 -10.70 -9.51
C VAL A 232 5.50 -11.53 -8.62
N LEU A 233 4.61 -10.90 -7.84
CA LEU A 233 3.68 -11.60 -6.96
C LEU A 233 2.43 -12.07 -7.69
N LEU A 234 1.97 -11.25 -8.63
CA LEU A 234 0.73 -11.45 -9.35
C LEU A 234 0.90 -10.89 -10.76
N LYS A 235 0.39 -11.64 -11.74
CA LYS A 235 0.20 -11.19 -13.12
C LYS A 235 -1.25 -11.46 -13.50
N ARG A 236 -1.95 -10.43 -13.97
CA ARG A 236 -3.28 -10.54 -14.59
C ARG A 236 -3.14 -10.19 -16.06
N CYS A 237 -3.67 -11.06 -16.92
CA CYS A 237 -3.70 -10.81 -18.36
C CYS A 237 -5.16 -10.66 -18.79
N THR A 238 -5.45 -9.57 -19.49
CA THR A 238 -6.63 -9.46 -20.35
C THR A 238 -6.18 -9.60 -21.81
N GLU A 239 -7.11 -9.48 -22.76
CA GLU A 239 -6.74 -9.43 -24.18
C GLU A 239 -6.00 -8.13 -24.55
N GLU A 240 -6.24 -7.07 -23.77
CA GLU A 240 -5.78 -5.71 -24.07
C GLU A 240 -4.52 -5.35 -23.27
N GLU A 241 -4.39 -5.85 -22.04
CA GLU A 241 -3.36 -5.42 -21.10
C GLU A 241 -2.82 -6.57 -20.23
N SER A 242 -1.56 -6.45 -19.81
CA SER A 242 -0.98 -7.29 -18.77
C SER A 242 -0.56 -6.43 -17.59
N LEU A 243 -1.18 -6.69 -16.44
CA LEU A 243 -0.97 -6.00 -15.17
C LEU A 243 -0.11 -6.87 -14.24
N TYR A 244 0.86 -6.25 -13.59
CA TYR A 244 1.81 -6.87 -12.69
C TYR A 244 1.77 -6.23 -11.32
N VAL A 245 1.91 -7.05 -10.27
CA VAL A 245 2.29 -6.56 -8.93
C VAL A 245 3.71 -7.00 -8.64
N LEU A 246 4.62 -6.03 -8.61
CA LEU A 246 6.03 -6.20 -8.32
C LEU A 246 6.28 -6.05 -6.82
N LYS A 247 7.15 -6.90 -6.27
CA LYS A 247 7.68 -6.78 -4.91
C LYS A 247 9.18 -6.57 -4.94
N PHE A 248 9.69 -5.63 -4.16
CA PHE A 248 11.11 -5.37 -3.97
C PHE A 248 11.52 -5.41 -2.50
N TRP A 249 12.74 -5.84 -2.20
CA TRP A 249 13.34 -5.81 -0.87
C TRP A 249 14.87 -5.74 -0.98
N GLN A 250 15.56 -5.21 0.03
CA GLN A 250 17.02 -5.17 0.02
C GLN A 250 17.61 -6.58 0.03
N ASP A 251 18.56 -6.82 -0.88
CA ASP A 251 19.30 -8.09 -0.91
C ASP A 251 20.48 -8.01 0.07
N ALA A 252 20.37 -8.75 1.18
CA ALA A 252 21.38 -8.83 2.22
C ALA A 252 22.77 -9.28 1.70
N SER A 253 22.85 -9.89 0.52
CA SER A 253 24.11 -10.32 -0.09
C SER A 253 24.92 -9.20 -0.76
N THR A 254 24.32 -8.04 -1.00
CA THR A 254 24.97 -6.92 -1.72
C THR A 254 25.68 -5.91 -0.81
N GLY A 255 25.35 -5.90 0.49
CA GLY A 255 25.90 -4.97 1.48
C GLY A 255 27.36 -5.24 1.92
N THR A 256 27.93 -6.41 1.59
CA THR A 256 29.29 -6.79 2.00
C THR A 256 30.40 -6.36 1.04
N ASN A 257 30.08 -5.95 -0.19
CA ASN A 257 31.11 -5.57 -1.18
C ASN A 257 31.41 -4.06 -1.27
N ALA A 258 30.55 -3.20 -0.71
CA ALA A 258 30.73 -1.75 -0.81
C ALA A 258 31.64 -1.14 0.29
N SER A 259 31.94 -1.86 1.37
CA SER A 259 32.65 -1.33 2.54
C SER A 259 34.16 -1.67 2.62
N HIS A 260 34.70 -2.45 1.67
CA HIS A 260 36.14 -2.78 1.62
C HIS A 260 36.93 -2.09 0.50
N ALA A 261 36.31 -1.28 -0.35
CA ALA A 261 37.00 -0.59 -1.45
C ALA A 261 37.60 0.77 -1.09
N ALA A 262 37.52 1.22 0.17
CA ALA A 262 38.04 2.52 0.60
C ALA A 262 38.79 2.45 1.93
N ARG A 263 40.04 1.99 1.89
CA ARG A 263 41.16 2.50 2.73
C ARG A 263 42.45 1.72 2.50
N SER A 264 43.36 2.32 1.75
CA SER A 264 44.80 2.09 1.88
C SER A 264 45.52 3.37 1.42
N PRO A 265 46.17 4.12 2.33
CA PRO A 265 47.06 5.19 1.92
C PRO A 265 48.40 4.59 1.47
N ARG A 266 48.86 5.03 0.30
CA ARG A 266 50.22 4.79 -0.18
C ARG A 266 51.23 5.41 0.80
N SER A 267 52.23 4.63 1.21
CA SER A 267 53.56 5.16 1.53
C SER A 267 54.63 4.36 0.80
N GLU A 268 55.44 5.07 0.03
CA GLU A 268 56.61 4.56 -0.66
C GLU A 268 57.70 4.15 0.33
N SER A 269 58.38 3.03 0.05
CA SER A 269 59.84 2.99 0.08
C SER A 269 60.37 1.70 -0.57
N SER A 270 61.23 1.91 -1.56
CA SER A 270 62.28 1.07 -2.12
C SER A 270 62.80 -0.09 -1.24
N TRP A 271 63.27 -1.17 -1.87
CA TRP A 271 64.66 -1.69 -1.81
C TRP A 271 64.72 -3.20 -2.15
N LEU A 272 65.43 -3.48 -3.25
CA LEU A 272 66.23 -4.66 -3.61
C LEU A 272 66.27 -5.86 -2.63
N SER A 273 66.03 -7.07 -3.15
CA SER A 273 66.97 -8.23 -3.16
C SER A 273 66.20 -9.52 -3.53
N GLN A 274 66.49 -10.10 -4.71
CA GLN A 274 67.36 -11.27 -4.90
C GLN A 274 66.81 -12.61 -4.34
N LEU A 275 66.46 -13.48 -5.29
CA LEU A 275 66.43 -14.96 -5.28
C LEU A 275 67.61 -15.58 -4.48
N PRO A 276 67.68 -16.90 -4.17
CA PRO A 276 67.05 -18.04 -4.86
C PRO A 276 66.63 -19.24 -3.96
N PHE A 277 66.02 -20.28 -4.53
CA PHE A 277 66.34 -21.72 -4.35
C PHE A 277 65.38 -22.50 -5.29
N ARG A 278 65.86 -22.98 -6.46
CA ARG A 278 66.21 -24.39 -6.79
C ARG A 278 65.09 -25.38 -6.41
N SER A 279 64.61 -26.32 -7.21
CA SER A 279 65.01 -27.04 -8.44
C SER A 279 64.02 -28.24 -8.51
N LEU A 280 63.57 -28.83 -9.62
CA LEU A 280 64.25 -29.62 -10.66
C LEU A 280 63.16 -30.15 -11.62
N TRP A 281 63.42 -30.12 -12.94
CA TRP A 281 63.26 -31.19 -13.96
C TRP A 281 61.93 -31.95 -14.14
N HIS A 282 61.58 -32.55 -15.29
CA HIS A 282 61.81 -32.43 -16.74
C HIS A 282 61.03 -33.62 -17.35
N LYS A 283 60.43 -33.46 -18.55
CA LYS A 283 60.23 -34.42 -19.67
C LYS A 283 58.84 -34.22 -20.31
N ASN A 284 58.74 -33.62 -21.50
CA ASN A 284 59.04 -34.13 -22.86
C ASN A 284 57.99 -35.12 -23.38
N ALA A 285 57.11 -34.64 -24.27
CA ALA A 285 57.09 -34.97 -25.69
C ALA A 285 56.43 -33.82 -26.45
#